data_AF-A0A6C0EQ77-F1
#
_entry.id   AF-A0A6C0EQ77-F1
#
_cell.length_a   1.000
_cell.length_b   1.000
_cell.length_c   1.000
_cell.angle_alpha   90.00
_cell.angle_beta   90.00
_cell.angle_gamma   90.00
#
_symmetry.space_group_name_H-M   'P 1'
#
loop_
_entity.id
_entity.type
_entity.pdbx_description
1 polymer ?
#
loop_
_entity_poly.entity_id
_entity_poly.type
_entity_poly.pdbx_seq_one_letter_code
_entity_poly.pdbx_strand_id
1 'polypeptide(L)'
;MISCGSCKNRTSDERCSNRPLKGLILCGKHARVKNPRLWKDVNNLDCKAVSIQKIWRGYAIRSWMKLAGPGVLSRSICHNDEELVTFDDKKSVKPFDYFAFEENGKIYWFDVRSLAENSLLTLQPINPYTRELLTIDTRKRLRYICVRRHRKKIENLHNSGRKQSVDEIISSTWIYICRVIEENGFHDMSHLYFTALNRTQLYIFTIMLRQDMVAWAAEHTSKQSRRHRYIYWLKRLTDEYMTGIDGLRLSFITARVLTTILNDSPEEYQICFNIMSALHRL
;
A
#
# COMPACT_ATOMS: atom_id res chain seq x y z
N MET A 1 -27.66 9.14 13.11
CA MET A 1 -29.13 8.97 13.06
C MET A 1 -29.60 9.38 11.67
N ILE A 2 -30.40 8.55 10.98
CA ILE A 2 -30.83 8.85 9.60
C ILE A 2 -32.06 9.76 9.65
N SER A 3 -32.00 10.91 8.97
CA SER A 3 -33.08 11.90 8.87
C SER A 3 -33.70 11.94 7.47
N CYS A 4 -34.91 12.46 7.38
CA CYS A 4 -35.64 12.64 6.13
C CYS A 4 -34.84 13.49 5.12
N GLY A 5 -34.91 13.15 3.84
CA GLY A 5 -34.21 13.81 2.74
C GLY A 5 -34.88 15.10 2.22
N SER A 6 -36.09 15.41 2.67
CA SER A 6 -36.82 16.66 2.35
C SER A 6 -36.42 17.81 3.28
N CYS A 7 -36.62 19.04 2.81
CA CYS A 7 -36.62 20.24 3.66
C CYS A 7 -37.72 20.17 4.74
N LYS A 8 -37.55 20.92 5.83
CA LYS A 8 -38.48 20.99 6.96
C LYS A 8 -39.88 21.47 6.55
N ASN A 9 -39.95 22.46 5.68
CA ASN A 9 -41.17 23.00 5.08
C ASN A 9 -40.85 23.65 3.72
N ARG A 10 -41.84 24.30 3.08
CA ARG A 10 -41.68 24.89 1.73
C ARG A 10 -40.72 26.08 1.68
N THR A 11 -40.56 26.81 2.78
CA THR A 11 -39.78 28.07 2.84
C THR A 11 -38.40 27.90 3.49
N SER A 12 -38.18 26.81 4.23
CA SER A 12 -36.94 26.54 4.95
C SER A 12 -35.99 25.68 4.13
N ASP A 13 -34.71 26.03 4.19
CA ASP A 13 -33.60 25.28 3.59
C ASP A 13 -32.99 24.25 4.55
N GLU A 14 -33.54 24.14 5.76
CA GLU A 14 -33.12 23.17 6.76
C GLU A 14 -33.67 21.78 6.46
N ARG A 15 -32.89 20.76 6.81
CA ARG A 15 -33.30 19.36 6.65
C ARG A 15 -34.38 18.99 7.67
N CYS A 16 -35.38 18.23 7.22
CA CYS A 16 -36.41 17.72 8.11
C CYS A 16 -35.81 16.78 9.19
N SER A 17 -36.13 17.04 10.45
CA SER A 17 -35.67 16.27 11.61
C SER A 17 -36.34 14.90 11.77
N ASN A 18 -37.46 14.67 11.08
CA ASN A 18 -38.19 13.40 11.17
C ASN A 18 -37.37 12.24 10.58
N ARG A 19 -37.54 11.06 11.15
CA ARG A 19 -36.95 9.83 10.59
C ARG A 19 -37.65 9.43 9.30
N PRO A 20 -36.89 8.94 8.30
CA PRO A 20 -37.50 8.41 7.09
C PRO A 20 -38.22 7.08 7.37
N LEU A 21 -39.17 6.74 6.51
CA LEU A 21 -39.79 5.41 6.53
C LEU A 21 -38.75 4.34 6.16
N LYS A 22 -38.94 3.11 6.65
CA LYS A 22 -38.02 2.00 6.39
C LYS A 22 -37.91 1.76 4.88
N GLY A 23 -36.67 1.79 4.36
CA GLY A 23 -36.39 1.60 2.93
C GLY A 23 -36.65 2.83 2.05
N LEU A 24 -37.08 3.96 2.60
CA LEU A 24 -37.33 5.21 1.86
C LEU A 24 -36.41 6.33 2.36
N ILE A 25 -36.28 7.39 1.55
CA ILE A 25 -35.52 8.60 1.91
C ILE A 25 -36.38 9.66 2.60
N LEU A 26 -37.71 9.53 2.57
CA LEU A 26 -38.66 10.51 3.10
C LEU A 26 -39.38 9.99 4.34
N CYS A 27 -39.78 10.90 5.24
CA CYS A 27 -40.68 10.58 6.35
C CYS A 27 -42.13 10.47 5.84
N GLY A 28 -43.03 9.90 6.66
CA GLY A 28 -44.42 9.69 6.27
C GLY A 28 -45.17 10.95 5.82
N LYS A 29 -44.82 12.14 6.35
CA LYS A 29 -45.39 13.42 5.91
C LYS A 29 -44.94 13.79 4.51
N HIS A 30 -43.63 13.74 4.25
CA HIS A 30 -43.05 14.15 2.97
C HIS A 30 -43.25 13.10 1.86
N ALA A 31 -43.40 11.82 2.20
CA ALA A 31 -43.71 10.76 1.24
C ALA A 31 -45.09 10.92 0.57
N ARG A 32 -46.02 11.63 1.22
CA ARG A 32 -47.37 11.90 0.69
C ARG A 32 -47.43 13.17 -0.16
N VAL A 33 -46.36 13.97 -0.19
CA VAL A 33 -46.29 15.18 -1.00
C VAL A 33 -45.93 14.80 -2.43
N LYS A 34 -46.70 15.26 -3.43
CA LYS A 34 -46.49 14.93 -4.85
C LYS A 34 -45.07 15.29 -5.33
N ASN A 35 -44.60 16.50 -4.99
CA ASN A 35 -43.27 17.00 -5.34
C ASN A 35 -42.56 17.51 -4.08
N PRO A 36 -41.91 16.62 -3.30
CA PRO A 36 -41.21 17.02 -2.09
C PRO A 36 -39.95 17.83 -2.44
N ARG A 37 -39.76 18.98 -1.77
CA ARG A 37 -38.56 19.81 -1.92
C ARG A 37 -37.38 19.12 -1.23
N LEU A 38 -36.51 18.48 -2.01
CA LEU A 38 -35.39 17.74 -1.44
C LEU A 38 -34.31 18.69 -0.91
N TRP A 39 -33.85 18.40 0.30
CA TRP A 39 -32.81 19.19 0.97
C TRP A 39 -31.52 19.23 0.17
N LYS A 40 -31.19 18.12 -0.53
CA LYS A 40 -29.98 18.00 -1.35
C LYS A 40 -29.98 18.98 -2.54
N ASP A 41 -31.13 19.18 -3.16
CA ASP A 41 -31.27 20.01 -4.36
C ASP A 41 -31.19 21.49 -3.97
N VAL A 42 -31.92 21.86 -2.91
CA VAL A 42 -31.89 23.21 -2.33
C VAL A 42 -30.49 23.65 -1.91
N ASN A 43 -29.73 22.73 -1.31
CA ASN A 43 -28.38 23.02 -0.81
C ASN A 43 -27.28 22.78 -1.84
N ASN A 44 -27.64 22.47 -3.09
CA ASN A 44 -26.73 22.18 -4.20
C ASN A 44 -25.65 21.14 -3.84
N LEU A 45 -26.05 20.09 -3.10
CA LEU A 45 -25.10 19.09 -2.60
C LEU A 45 -24.44 18.32 -3.73
N ASP A 46 -25.16 18.06 -4.83
CA ASP A 46 -24.61 17.36 -5.99
C ASP A 46 -23.44 18.17 -6.62
N CYS A 47 -23.60 19.48 -6.79
CA CYS A 47 -22.53 20.36 -7.29
C CYS A 47 -21.32 20.43 -6.32
N LYS A 48 -21.59 20.48 -5.01
CA LYS A 48 -20.53 20.47 -3.98
C LYS A 48 -19.79 19.13 -3.97
N ALA A 49 -20.52 18.02 -4.08
CA ALA A 49 -19.94 16.68 -4.17
C ALA A 49 -19.06 16.53 -5.41
N VAL A 50 -19.52 17.02 -6.58
CA VAL A 50 -18.72 17.05 -7.82
C VAL A 50 -17.44 17.87 -7.65
N SER A 51 -17.51 19.03 -6.99
CA SER A 51 -16.34 19.86 -6.70
C SER A 51 -15.31 19.13 -5.83
N ILE A 52 -15.77 18.48 -4.76
CA ILE A 52 -14.91 17.68 -3.86
C ILE A 52 -14.27 16.53 -4.64
N GLN A 53 -15.05 15.81 -5.46
CA GLN A 53 -14.55 14.72 -6.30
C GLN A 53 -13.50 15.20 -7.29
N LYS A 54 -13.69 16.37 -7.92
CA LYS A 54 -12.71 16.97 -8.85
C LYS A 54 -11.38 17.24 -8.15
N ILE A 55 -11.42 17.86 -6.96
CA ILE A 55 -10.22 18.15 -6.17
C ILE A 55 -9.51 16.85 -5.80
N TRP A 56 -10.25 15.85 -5.31
CA TRP A 56 -9.70 14.56 -4.92
C TRP A 56 -9.07 13.79 -6.08
N ARG A 57 -9.73 13.73 -7.25
CA ARG A 57 -9.18 13.09 -8.45
C ARG A 57 -7.88 13.77 -8.89
N GLY A 58 -7.86 15.11 -8.90
CA GLY A 58 -6.67 15.88 -9.24
C GLY A 58 -5.53 15.64 -8.25
N TYR A 59 -5.81 15.66 -6.94
CA TYR A 59 -4.82 15.34 -5.90
C TYR A 59 -4.25 13.94 -6.08
N ALA A 60 -5.12 12.94 -6.32
CA ALA A 60 -4.69 11.57 -6.51
C ALA A 60 -3.71 11.43 -7.68
N ILE A 61 -4.00 12.04 -8.84
CA ILE A 61 -3.11 11.98 -10.01
C ILE A 61 -1.79 12.71 -9.73
N ARG A 62 -1.83 13.93 -9.18
CA ARG A 62 -0.62 14.69 -8.85
C ARG A 62 0.26 13.99 -7.82
N SER A 63 -0.35 13.35 -6.82
CA SER A 63 0.34 12.50 -5.86
C SER A 63 1.05 11.32 -6.53
N TRP A 64 0.44 10.71 -7.55
CA TRP A 64 1.07 9.64 -8.32
C TRP A 64 2.28 10.17 -9.09
N MET A 65 2.10 11.26 -9.83
CA MET A 65 3.18 11.89 -10.61
C MET A 65 4.34 12.33 -9.72
N LYS A 66 4.06 12.83 -8.52
CA LYS A 66 5.09 13.17 -7.54
C LYS A 66 5.91 11.95 -7.11
N LEU A 67 5.27 10.80 -6.89
CA LEU A 67 5.98 9.56 -6.58
C LEU A 67 6.81 9.08 -7.78
N ALA A 68 6.26 9.21 -9.00
CA ALA A 68 6.89 8.76 -10.23
C ALA A 68 8.22 9.48 -10.47
N GLY A 69 8.29 10.77 -10.12
CA GLY A 69 9.53 11.52 -10.11
C GLY A 69 9.64 12.55 -11.24
N PRO A 70 10.83 13.15 -11.41
CA PRO A 70 11.07 14.15 -12.43
C PRO A 70 10.88 13.56 -13.82
N GLY A 71 10.57 14.38 -14.83
CA GLY A 71 10.47 13.94 -16.23
C GLY A 71 9.18 13.21 -16.60
N VAL A 72 8.32 12.84 -15.64
CA VAL A 72 7.06 12.11 -15.92
C VAL A 72 6.17 12.79 -16.97
N LEU A 73 6.11 14.13 -16.94
CA LEU A 73 5.39 14.96 -17.92
C LEU A 73 6.30 15.66 -18.94
N SER A 74 7.62 15.66 -18.73
CA SER A 74 8.59 16.40 -19.53
C SER A 74 9.79 15.51 -19.84
N ARG A 75 9.63 14.57 -20.77
CA ARG A 75 10.63 13.52 -21.08
C ARG A 75 11.92 14.04 -21.70
N SER A 76 11.92 15.27 -22.20
CA SER A 76 13.11 15.92 -22.77
C SER A 76 14.26 16.07 -21.77
N ILE A 77 13.99 16.12 -20.47
CA ILE A 77 15.02 16.30 -19.44
C ILE A 77 15.71 14.98 -19.02
N CYS A 78 15.19 13.85 -19.48
CA CYS A 78 15.71 12.54 -19.13
C CYS A 78 16.98 12.23 -19.94
N HIS A 79 17.97 11.60 -19.27
CA HIS A 79 19.28 11.30 -19.84
C HIS A 79 19.26 10.12 -20.82
N ASN A 80 18.56 9.03 -20.46
CA ASN A 80 18.39 7.89 -21.35
C ASN A 80 17.18 8.10 -22.29
N ASP A 81 17.31 7.62 -23.53
CA ASP A 81 16.25 7.75 -24.55
C ASP A 81 15.33 6.52 -24.60
N GLU A 82 15.86 5.34 -24.27
CA GLU A 82 15.15 4.07 -24.35
C GLU A 82 15.00 3.40 -22.98
N GLU A 83 13.97 2.57 -22.88
CA GLU A 83 13.68 1.71 -21.74
C GLU A 83 14.53 0.43 -21.77
N LEU A 84 15.01 -0.03 -20.60
CA LEU A 84 15.99 -1.12 -20.49
C LEU A 84 15.49 -2.48 -21.02
N VAL A 85 14.22 -2.81 -20.83
CA VAL A 85 13.66 -4.15 -21.08
C VAL A 85 12.82 -4.17 -22.36
N THR A 86 11.99 -3.14 -22.54
CA THR A 86 11.03 -3.03 -23.63
C THR A 86 11.59 -2.33 -24.85
N PHE A 87 12.72 -1.61 -24.71
CA PHE A 87 13.30 -0.73 -25.74
C PHE A 87 12.33 0.36 -26.21
N ASP A 88 11.32 0.66 -25.40
CA ASP A 88 10.36 1.71 -25.66
C ASP A 88 11.03 3.09 -25.59
N ASP A 89 10.71 3.97 -26.54
CA ASP A 89 11.13 5.37 -26.50
C ASP A 89 10.54 6.08 -25.28
N LYS A 90 11.28 7.03 -24.71
CA LYS A 90 10.85 7.82 -23.55
C LYS A 90 9.52 8.53 -23.71
N LYS A 91 9.04 8.78 -24.93
CA LYS A 91 7.75 9.42 -25.24
C LYS A 91 6.60 8.41 -25.32
N SER A 92 6.85 7.12 -25.52
CA SER A 92 5.79 6.10 -25.63
C SER A 92 5.31 5.59 -24.27
N VAL A 93 6.18 5.59 -23.25
CA VAL A 93 5.85 5.04 -21.92
C VAL A 93 4.81 5.89 -21.19
N LYS A 94 3.73 5.24 -20.77
CA LYS A 94 2.59 5.88 -20.10
C LYS A 94 3.00 6.48 -18.74
N PRO A 95 2.42 7.62 -18.32
CA PRO A 95 2.76 8.25 -17.04
C PRO A 95 2.58 7.38 -15.80
N PHE A 96 1.65 6.40 -15.82
CA PHE A 96 1.46 5.49 -14.69
C PHE A 96 2.48 4.36 -14.63
N ASP A 97 3.09 4.02 -15.76
CA ASP A 97 4.16 3.02 -15.89
C ASP A 97 5.55 3.65 -15.77
N TYR A 98 5.63 4.98 -15.60
CA TYR A 98 6.88 5.72 -15.49
C TYR A 98 7.41 5.79 -14.06
N PHE A 99 8.73 5.65 -13.91
CA PHE A 99 9.47 6.00 -12.70
C PHE A 99 10.82 6.62 -13.05
N ALA A 100 11.24 7.62 -12.28
CA ALA A 100 12.54 8.26 -12.45
C ALA A 100 13.09 8.80 -11.15
N PHE A 101 14.41 8.98 -11.14
CA PHE A 101 15.16 9.59 -10.07
C PHE A 101 16.35 10.34 -10.66
N GLU A 102 16.86 11.29 -9.87
CA GLU A 102 18.07 12.03 -10.20
C GLU A 102 19.27 11.36 -9.54
N GLU A 103 20.33 11.21 -10.31
CA GLU A 103 21.60 10.67 -9.86
C GLU A 103 22.73 11.37 -10.61
N ASN A 104 23.73 11.87 -9.89
CA ASN A 104 24.88 12.59 -10.46
C ASN A 104 24.47 13.74 -11.42
N GLY A 105 23.45 14.51 -11.04
CA GLY A 105 22.93 15.64 -11.83
C GLY A 105 22.19 15.24 -13.11
N LYS A 106 21.90 13.96 -13.30
CA LYS A 106 21.20 13.41 -14.47
C LYS A 106 19.92 12.71 -14.03
N ILE A 107 18.88 12.82 -14.85
CA ILE A 107 17.59 12.15 -14.58
C ILE A 107 17.54 10.85 -15.38
N TYR A 108 17.49 9.72 -14.68
CA TYR A 108 17.30 8.41 -15.29
C TYR A 108 15.85 7.97 -15.14
N TRP A 109 15.27 7.47 -16.22
CA TRP A 109 13.90 6.99 -16.22
C TRP A 109 13.79 5.53 -16.62
N PHE A 110 12.74 4.89 -16.12
CA PHE A 110 12.47 3.47 -16.28
C PHE A 110 10.97 3.24 -16.39
N ASP A 111 10.61 2.11 -17.00
CA ASP A 111 9.33 1.50 -16.68
C ASP A 111 9.37 0.99 -15.22
N VAL A 112 8.32 1.28 -14.45
CA VAL A 112 8.17 0.81 -13.06
C VAL A 112 8.38 -0.69 -12.97
N ARG A 113 7.88 -1.45 -13.95
CA ARG A 113 7.97 -2.91 -13.98
C ARG A 113 9.41 -3.38 -14.10
N SER A 114 10.17 -2.80 -15.03
CA SER A 114 11.58 -3.12 -15.23
C SER A 114 12.41 -2.84 -13.99
N LEU A 115 12.22 -1.66 -13.37
CA LEU A 115 12.98 -1.29 -12.18
C LEU A 115 12.55 -2.12 -10.96
N ALA A 116 11.25 -2.44 -10.83
CA ALA A 116 10.76 -3.32 -9.79
C ALA A 116 11.35 -4.73 -9.92
N GLU A 117 11.37 -5.30 -11.13
CA GLU A 117 11.99 -6.60 -11.44
C GLU A 117 13.48 -6.61 -11.13
N ASN A 118 14.22 -5.62 -11.60
CA ASN A 118 15.64 -5.46 -11.29
C ASN A 118 15.88 -5.38 -9.77
N SER A 119 14.95 -4.72 -9.08
CA SER A 119 15.01 -4.59 -7.63
C SER A 119 14.58 -5.85 -6.90
N LEU A 120 13.91 -6.85 -7.49
CA LEU A 120 13.25 -7.93 -6.72
C LEU A 120 14.21 -8.81 -5.93
N LEU A 121 15.41 -9.09 -6.45
CA LEU A 121 16.29 -10.15 -5.92
C LEU A 121 17.48 -9.65 -5.09
N THR A 122 17.67 -8.33 -4.98
CA THR A 122 18.85 -7.74 -4.29
C THR A 122 18.43 -6.90 -3.10
N LEU A 123 19.02 -7.07 -1.92
CA LEU A 123 18.70 -6.23 -0.75
C LEU A 123 18.97 -4.74 -1.04
N GLN A 124 20.03 -4.46 -1.79
CA GLN A 124 20.45 -3.11 -2.16
C GLN A 124 20.33 -2.96 -3.68
N PRO A 125 19.15 -2.57 -4.19
CA PRO A 125 18.95 -2.36 -5.62
C PRO A 125 19.86 -1.23 -6.12
N ILE A 126 20.35 -1.42 -7.35
CA ILE A 126 21.23 -0.49 -8.04
C ILE A 126 20.51 0.12 -9.24
N ASN A 127 20.98 1.27 -9.69
CA ASN A 127 20.63 1.81 -11.00
C ASN A 127 21.25 0.90 -12.09
N PRO A 128 20.46 0.32 -13.02
CA PRO A 128 20.99 -0.53 -14.08
C PRO A 128 22.02 0.15 -15.01
N TYR A 129 21.97 1.47 -15.15
CA TYR A 129 22.87 2.23 -16.04
C TYR A 129 24.21 2.56 -15.38
N THR A 130 24.21 3.03 -14.13
CA THR A 130 25.41 3.52 -13.43
C THR A 130 25.99 2.49 -12.45
N ARG A 131 25.19 1.49 -12.06
CA ARG A 131 25.48 0.50 -11.02
C ARG A 131 25.65 1.08 -9.61
N GLU A 132 25.28 2.34 -9.42
CA GLU A 132 25.24 2.96 -8.09
C GLU A 132 24.03 2.47 -7.29
N LEU A 133 24.18 2.44 -5.96
CA LEU A 133 23.10 2.05 -5.05
C LEU A 133 21.97 3.08 -5.08
N LEU A 134 20.73 2.61 -5.20
CA LEU A 134 19.58 3.49 -5.09
C LEU A 134 19.47 4.06 -3.68
N THR A 135 19.26 5.38 -3.59
CA THR A 135 19.05 6.06 -2.30
C THR A 135 17.82 5.51 -1.57
N ILE A 136 17.82 5.58 -0.23
CA ILE A 136 16.68 5.11 0.60
C ILE A 136 15.37 5.78 0.17
N ASP A 137 15.39 7.08 -0.14
CA ASP A 137 14.20 7.80 -0.62
C ASP A 137 13.69 7.24 -1.96
N THR A 138 14.59 6.96 -2.89
CA THR A 138 14.24 6.36 -4.19
C THR A 138 13.65 4.96 -4.01
N ARG A 139 14.23 4.13 -3.13
CA ARG A 139 13.70 2.80 -2.78
C ARG A 139 12.29 2.88 -2.18
N LYS A 140 12.08 3.79 -1.21
CA LYS A 140 10.75 4.06 -0.61
C LYS A 140 9.74 4.48 -1.66
N ARG A 141 10.10 5.44 -2.52
CA ARG A 141 9.23 5.93 -3.60
C ARG A 141 8.83 4.82 -4.58
N LEU A 142 9.79 4.00 -5.01
CA LEU A 142 9.53 2.86 -5.88
C LEU A 142 8.56 1.87 -5.21
N ARG A 143 8.82 1.51 -3.94
CA ARG A 143 7.92 0.65 -3.16
C ARG A 143 6.51 1.22 -3.09
N TYR A 144 6.35 2.50 -2.75
CA TYR A 144 5.04 3.13 -2.64
C TYR A 144 4.27 3.11 -3.97
N ILE A 145 4.96 3.32 -5.10
CA ILE A 145 4.34 3.15 -6.42
C ILE A 145 3.90 1.71 -6.64
N CYS A 146 4.74 0.72 -6.38
CA CYS A 146 4.40 -0.69 -6.57
C CYS A 146 3.21 -1.11 -5.69
N VAL A 147 3.16 -0.68 -4.43
CA VAL A 147 2.01 -0.91 -3.53
C VAL A 147 0.75 -0.27 -4.09
N ARG A 148 0.85 0.95 -4.62
CA ARG A 148 -0.28 1.69 -5.19
C ARG A 148 -0.80 1.05 -6.46
N ARG A 149 0.07 0.58 -7.35
CA ARG A 149 -0.25 -0.21 -8.55
C ARG A 149 -0.97 -1.50 -8.18
N HIS A 150 -0.43 -2.26 -7.24
CA HIS A 150 -1.06 -3.49 -6.74
C HIS A 150 -2.48 -3.24 -6.20
N ARG A 151 -2.68 -2.19 -5.38
CA ARG A 151 -4.02 -1.80 -4.88
C ARG A 151 -5.00 -1.43 -5.98
N LYS A 152 -4.50 -0.97 -7.14
CA LYS A 152 -5.29 -0.64 -8.32
C LYS A 152 -5.40 -1.78 -9.33
N LYS A 153 -4.88 -2.97 -9.00
CA LYS A 153 -4.81 -4.12 -9.91
C LYS A 153 -4.04 -3.82 -11.19
N ILE A 154 -3.00 -2.99 -11.08
CA ILE A 154 -2.03 -2.72 -12.14
C ILE A 154 -0.80 -3.58 -11.86
N GLU A 155 -0.29 -4.27 -12.87
CA GLU A 155 0.83 -5.19 -12.76
C GLU A 155 2.15 -4.46 -12.46
N ASN A 156 3.00 -5.08 -11.64
CA ASN A 156 4.31 -4.55 -11.25
C ASN A 156 5.48 -5.28 -11.92
N LEU A 157 5.19 -6.29 -12.74
CA LEU A 157 6.19 -7.09 -13.43
C LEU A 157 5.81 -7.14 -14.91
N HIS A 158 6.79 -7.31 -15.77
CA HIS A 158 6.56 -7.71 -17.15
C HIS A 158 6.13 -9.17 -17.16
N ASN A 159 5.29 -9.55 -18.12
CA ASN A 159 4.95 -10.94 -18.34
C ASN A 159 6.12 -11.66 -19.01
N SER A 160 7.19 -11.92 -18.25
CA SER A 160 8.42 -12.54 -18.75
C SER A 160 8.30 -14.04 -18.99
N GLY A 161 7.16 -14.66 -18.65
CA GLY A 161 6.95 -16.12 -18.74
C GLY A 161 7.86 -16.94 -17.82
N ARG A 162 8.72 -16.30 -17.01
CA ARG A 162 9.64 -16.96 -16.09
C ARG A 162 8.84 -17.60 -14.95
N LYS A 163 8.90 -18.93 -14.86
CA LYS A 163 8.40 -19.66 -13.70
C LYS A 163 9.40 -19.51 -12.56
N GLN A 164 8.95 -18.95 -11.44
CA GLN A 164 9.74 -18.87 -10.21
C GLN A 164 9.54 -20.14 -9.39
N SER A 165 10.61 -20.65 -8.79
CA SER A 165 10.50 -21.74 -7.81
C SER A 165 9.85 -21.24 -6.53
N VAL A 166 9.31 -22.16 -5.71
CA VAL A 166 8.70 -21.77 -4.43
C VAL A 166 9.74 -21.12 -3.50
N ASP A 167 10.97 -21.62 -3.50
CA ASP A 167 12.09 -21.06 -2.72
C ASP A 167 12.48 -19.66 -3.17
N GLU A 168 12.46 -19.38 -4.48
CA GLU A 168 12.71 -18.04 -5.02
C GLU A 168 11.61 -17.06 -4.57
N ILE A 169 10.35 -17.49 -4.56
CA ILE A 169 9.21 -16.67 -4.11
C ILE A 169 9.33 -16.36 -2.62
N ILE A 170 9.67 -17.35 -1.80
CA ILE A 170 9.85 -17.15 -0.35
C ILE A 170 11.02 -16.22 -0.08
N SER A 171 12.17 -16.50 -0.70
CA SER A 171 13.39 -15.70 -0.54
C SER A 171 13.17 -14.25 -0.97
N SER A 172 12.58 -14.01 -2.14
CA SER A 172 12.28 -12.64 -2.61
C SER A 172 11.28 -11.91 -1.71
N THR A 173 10.32 -12.61 -1.10
CA THR A 173 9.40 -12.00 -0.13
C THR A 173 10.12 -11.62 1.16
N TRP A 174 11.06 -12.45 1.65
CA TRP A 174 11.87 -12.09 2.81
C TRP A 174 12.85 -10.95 2.51
N ILE A 175 13.48 -10.96 1.33
CA ILE A 175 14.32 -9.84 0.89
C ILE A 175 13.51 -8.55 0.88
N TYR A 176 12.26 -8.57 0.38
CA TYR A 176 11.38 -7.41 0.42
C TYR A 176 11.19 -6.88 1.85
N ILE A 177 10.93 -7.76 2.82
CA ILE A 177 10.78 -7.37 4.24
C ILE A 177 12.08 -6.74 4.76
N CYS A 178 13.23 -7.37 4.50
CA CYS A 178 14.53 -6.86 4.93
C CYS A 178 14.81 -5.46 4.34
N ARG A 179 14.45 -5.21 3.07
CA ARG A 179 14.54 -3.86 2.48
C ARG A 179 13.71 -2.84 3.22
N VAL A 180 12.45 -3.16 3.52
CA VAL A 180 11.58 -2.23 4.27
C VAL A 180 12.21 -1.90 5.62
N ILE A 181 12.83 -2.88 6.26
CA ILE A 181 13.48 -2.69 7.56
C ILE A 181 14.76 -1.84 7.43
N GLU A 182 15.62 -2.07 6.42
CA GLU A 182 16.76 -1.20 6.13
C GLU A 182 16.33 0.25 5.83
N GLU A 183 15.27 0.42 5.06
CA GLU A 183 14.72 1.74 4.73
C GLU A 183 14.20 2.49 5.98
N ASN A 184 13.96 1.77 7.08
CA ASN A 184 13.60 2.31 8.39
C ASN A 184 14.80 2.43 9.35
N GLY A 185 16.04 2.29 8.86
CA GLY A 185 17.27 2.56 9.62
C GLY A 185 17.90 1.35 10.30
N PHE A 186 17.39 0.14 10.06
CA PHE A 186 17.93 -1.10 10.59
C PHE A 186 18.78 -1.78 9.52
N HIS A 187 20.06 -1.40 9.45
CA HIS A 187 21.01 -1.85 8.42
C HIS A 187 21.54 -3.27 8.67
N ASP A 188 22.26 -3.82 7.67
CA ASP A 188 23.01 -5.08 7.73
C ASP A 188 22.19 -6.35 8.00
N MET A 189 20.91 -6.31 7.64
CA MET A 189 20.03 -7.46 7.84
C MET A 189 19.97 -8.36 6.62
N SER A 190 20.39 -9.61 6.79
CA SER A 190 20.23 -10.65 5.78
C SER A 190 18.87 -11.35 5.88
N HIS A 191 18.20 -11.51 4.74
CA HIS A 191 17.00 -12.34 4.61
C HIS A 191 17.24 -13.81 5.00
N LEU A 192 18.50 -14.26 4.97
CA LEU A 192 18.90 -15.62 5.37
C LEU A 192 18.57 -15.91 6.83
N TYR A 193 18.54 -14.90 7.70
CA TYR A 193 18.14 -15.08 9.09
C TYR A 193 16.70 -15.55 9.23
N PHE A 194 15.82 -15.20 8.28
CA PHE A 194 14.43 -15.64 8.28
C PHE A 194 14.23 -16.94 7.52
N THR A 195 14.89 -17.12 6.38
CA THR A 195 14.75 -18.35 5.58
C THR A 195 15.39 -19.56 6.24
N ALA A 196 16.37 -19.36 7.13
CA ALA A 196 16.98 -20.43 7.92
C ALA A 196 16.14 -20.89 9.12
N LEU A 197 15.07 -20.16 9.49
CA LEU A 197 14.24 -20.53 10.64
C LEU A 197 13.49 -21.82 10.35
N ASN A 198 13.66 -22.81 11.23
CA ASN A 198 12.84 -24.01 11.19
C ASN A 198 11.40 -23.70 11.66
N ARG A 199 10.50 -24.67 11.49
CA ARG A 199 9.08 -24.53 11.84
C ARG A 199 8.84 -24.05 13.28
N THR A 200 9.60 -24.58 14.24
CA THR A 200 9.47 -24.23 15.66
C THR A 200 9.97 -22.81 15.93
N GLN A 201 11.12 -22.44 15.37
CA GLN A 201 11.67 -21.10 15.50
C GLN A 201 10.73 -20.05 14.88
N LEU A 202 10.17 -20.34 13.70
CA LEU A 202 9.24 -19.43 13.03
C LEU A 202 7.92 -19.25 13.82
N TYR A 203 7.46 -20.31 14.50
CA TYR A 203 6.34 -20.24 15.44
C TYR A 203 6.65 -19.34 16.64
N ILE A 204 7.80 -19.54 17.30
CA ILE A 204 8.25 -18.74 18.45
C ILE A 204 8.40 -17.27 18.03
N PHE A 205 9.05 -17.01 16.89
CA PHE A 205 9.20 -15.69 16.29
C PHE A 205 7.84 -14.99 16.13
N THR A 206 6.86 -15.70 15.57
CA THR A 206 5.51 -15.17 15.34
C THR A 206 4.80 -14.84 16.66
N ILE A 207 4.98 -15.66 17.70
CA ILE A 207 4.41 -15.38 19.03
C ILE A 207 5.04 -14.14 19.64
N MET A 208 6.37 -14.06 19.65
CA MET A 208 7.11 -12.92 20.22
C MET A 208 6.70 -11.62 19.51
N LEU A 209 6.68 -11.63 18.18
CA LEU A 209 6.22 -10.49 17.39
C LEU A 209 4.77 -10.11 17.73
N ARG A 210 3.88 -11.09 17.85
CA ARG A 210 2.48 -10.84 18.20
C ARG A 210 2.36 -10.20 19.60
N GLN A 211 3.15 -10.63 20.57
CA GLN A 211 3.15 -10.06 21.93
C GLN A 211 3.56 -8.58 21.90
N ASP A 212 4.65 -8.23 21.20
CA ASP A 212 5.08 -6.83 21.08
C ASP A 212 4.04 -5.98 20.34
N MET A 213 3.42 -6.55 19.28
CA MET A 213 2.38 -5.85 18.52
C MET A 213 1.10 -5.62 19.36
N VAL A 214 0.79 -6.52 20.30
CA VAL A 214 -0.30 -6.34 21.28
C VAL A 214 0.02 -5.17 22.22
N ALA A 215 1.24 -5.11 22.76
CA ALA A 215 1.68 -4.00 23.60
C ALA A 215 1.59 -2.66 22.84
N TRP A 216 2.10 -2.62 21.60
CA TRP A 216 2.04 -1.45 20.74
C TRP A 216 0.61 -1.01 20.38
N ALA A 217 -0.33 -1.94 20.19
CA ALA A 217 -1.72 -1.57 19.93
C ALA A 217 -2.45 -1.04 21.17
N ALA A 218 -2.04 -1.46 22.38
CA ALA A 218 -2.64 -1.03 23.64
C ALA A 218 -2.38 0.46 23.93
N GLU A 219 -1.33 1.05 23.36
CA GLU A 219 -1.07 2.50 23.39
C GLU A 219 -2.18 3.34 22.72
N HIS A 220 -2.98 2.73 21.82
CA HIS A 220 -4.06 3.40 21.11
C HIS A 220 -5.42 3.12 21.73
N THR A 221 -6.18 4.19 22.01
CA THR A 221 -7.50 4.09 22.65
C THR A 221 -8.60 3.55 21.73
N SER A 222 -8.44 3.67 20.40
CA SER A 222 -9.46 3.23 19.44
C SER A 222 -9.35 1.74 19.07
N LYS A 223 -10.39 0.98 19.40
CA LYS A 223 -10.55 -0.43 19.00
C LYS A 223 -10.66 -0.63 17.47
N GLN A 224 -10.92 0.43 16.70
CA GLN A 224 -10.98 0.36 15.23
C GLN A 224 -9.63 0.68 14.55
N SER A 225 -8.55 0.82 15.33
CA SER A 225 -7.21 1.08 14.80
C SER A 225 -6.70 -0.06 13.91
N ARG A 226 -5.89 0.29 12.88
CA ARG A 226 -5.20 -0.69 12.03
C ARG A 226 -4.29 -1.61 12.85
N ARG A 227 -3.73 -1.13 13.97
CA ARG A 227 -2.87 -1.92 14.88
C ARG A 227 -3.58 -3.19 15.36
N HIS A 228 -4.86 -3.08 15.74
CA HIS A 228 -5.69 -4.22 16.14
C HIS A 228 -5.95 -5.22 15.00
N ARG A 229 -6.06 -4.73 13.77
CA ARG A 229 -6.17 -5.58 12.57
C ARG A 229 -4.91 -6.41 12.34
N TYR A 230 -3.73 -5.82 12.56
CA TYR A 230 -2.45 -6.52 12.39
C TYR A 230 -2.30 -7.64 13.42
N ILE A 231 -2.69 -7.40 14.68
CA ILE A 231 -2.73 -8.45 15.72
C ILE A 231 -3.65 -9.58 15.31
N TYR A 232 -4.82 -9.27 14.74
CA TYR A 232 -5.74 -10.30 14.27
C TYR A 232 -5.13 -11.16 13.17
N TRP A 233 -4.42 -10.55 12.20
CA TRP A 233 -3.70 -11.30 11.17
C TRP A 233 -2.58 -12.18 11.73
N LEU A 234 -1.80 -11.66 12.68
CA LEU A 234 -0.76 -12.45 13.37
C LEU A 234 -1.35 -13.58 14.21
N LYS A 235 -2.49 -13.36 14.87
CA LYS A 235 -3.21 -14.41 15.61
C LYS A 235 -3.63 -15.54 14.66
N ARG A 236 -4.26 -15.20 13.53
CA ARG A 236 -4.64 -16.22 12.54
C ARG A 236 -3.43 -16.98 12.02
N LEU A 237 -2.32 -16.28 11.80
CA LEU A 237 -1.07 -16.94 11.44
C LEU A 237 -0.63 -17.94 12.51
N THR A 238 -0.68 -17.57 13.80
CA THR A 238 -0.40 -18.50 14.92
C THR A 238 -1.35 -19.72 14.94
N ASP A 239 -2.64 -19.52 14.64
CA ASP A 239 -3.63 -20.60 14.56
C ASP A 239 -3.28 -21.57 13.41
N GLU A 240 -2.79 -21.08 12.27
CA GLU A 240 -2.32 -21.93 11.15
C GLU A 240 -1.15 -22.83 11.54
N TYR A 241 -0.25 -22.41 12.43
CA TYR A 241 0.83 -23.29 12.92
C TYR A 241 0.29 -24.55 13.60
N MET A 242 -0.84 -24.44 14.30
CA MET A 242 -1.45 -25.56 15.05
C MET A 242 -2.04 -26.63 14.14
N THR A 243 -2.28 -26.31 12.87
CA THR A 243 -2.88 -27.25 11.90
C THR A 243 -1.89 -28.27 11.34
N GLY A 244 -0.59 -28.14 11.66
CA GLY A 244 0.44 -29.09 11.22
C GLY A 244 0.99 -28.84 9.81
N ILE A 245 0.79 -27.64 9.25
CA ILE A 245 1.36 -27.24 7.95
C ILE A 245 2.90 -27.35 7.94
N ASP A 246 3.46 -27.66 6.77
CA ASP A 246 4.89 -27.76 6.52
C ASP A 246 5.63 -26.42 6.72
N GLY A 247 6.92 -26.49 7.07
CA GLY A 247 7.72 -25.31 7.41
C GLY A 247 7.87 -24.31 6.26
N LEU A 248 7.91 -24.79 5.02
CA LEU A 248 8.12 -23.96 3.83
C LEU A 248 6.86 -23.12 3.54
N ARG A 249 5.68 -23.74 3.60
CA ARG A 249 4.42 -23.03 3.51
C ARG A 249 4.22 -22.06 4.67
N LEU A 250 4.65 -22.41 5.88
CA LEU A 250 4.61 -21.50 7.05
C LEU A 250 5.50 -20.27 6.85
N SER A 251 6.71 -20.45 6.32
CA SER A 251 7.62 -19.35 5.95
C SER A 251 6.97 -18.43 4.93
N PHE A 252 6.37 -18.99 3.87
CA PHE A 252 5.66 -18.23 2.87
C PHE A 252 4.51 -17.41 3.46
N ILE A 253 3.58 -18.01 4.20
CA ILE A 253 2.43 -17.27 4.74
C ILE A 253 2.87 -16.22 5.76
N THR A 254 3.91 -16.49 6.55
CA THR A 254 4.47 -15.52 7.51
C THR A 254 5.01 -14.30 6.78
N ALA A 255 5.86 -14.50 5.77
CA ALA A 255 6.41 -13.42 4.95
C ALA A 255 5.29 -12.61 4.25
N ARG A 256 4.24 -13.28 3.76
CA ARG A 256 3.09 -12.62 3.12
C ARG A 256 2.27 -11.77 4.10
N VAL A 257 2.03 -12.27 5.31
CA VAL A 257 1.32 -11.52 6.35
C VAL A 257 2.13 -10.28 6.76
N LEU A 258 3.44 -10.43 7.01
CA LEU A 258 4.31 -9.31 7.35
C LEU A 258 4.40 -8.27 6.23
N THR A 259 4.57 -8.71 4.99
CA THR A 259 4.53 -7.83 3.80
C THR A 259 3.22 -7.03 3.75
N THR A 260 2.09 -7.68 4.04
CA THR A 260 0.77 -7.03 4.05
C THR A 260 0.67 -5.98 5.15
N ILE A 261 1.16 -6.30 6.36
CA ILE A 261 1.21 -5.37 7.49
C ILE A 261 2.08 -4.15 7.16
N LEU A 262 3.31 -4.37 6.68
CA LEU A 262 4.25 -3.31 6.34
C LEU A 262 3.68 -2.39 5.25
N ASN A 263 3.01 -2.94 4.24
CA ASN A 263 2.41 -2.13 3.17
C ASN A 263 1.13 -1.37 3.57
N ASP A 264 0.43 -1.82 4.62
CA ASP A 264 -0.75 -1.13 5.16
C ASP A 264 -0.40 -0.08 6.22
N SER A 265 0.76 -0.20 6.87
CA SER A 265 1.16 0.67 7.96
C SER A 265 1.59 2.06 7.48
N PRO A 266 1.06 3.15 8.06
CA PRO A 266 1.62 4.48 7.89
C PRO A 266 2.88 4.71 8.75
N GLU A 267 3.08 3.90 9.79
CA GLU A 267 4.19 3.96 10.74
C GLU A 267 4.95 2.63 10.67
N GLU A 268 5.85 2.51 9.70
CA GLU A 268 6.55 1.23 9.43
C GLU A 268 7.66 0.97 10.46
N TYR A 269 8.29 2.03 11.00
CA TYR A 269 9.43 1.95 11.91
C TYR A 269 9.17 1.03 13.12
N GLN A 270 8.07 1.24 13.83
CA GLN A 270 7.77 0.45 15.03
C GLN A 270 7.53 -1.03 14.70
N ILE A 271 6.95 -1.31 13.53
CA ILE A 271 6.72 -2.69 13.08
C ILE A 271 8.07 -3.34 12.73
N CYS A 272 8.94 -2.59 12.05
CA CYS A 272 10.30 -3.05 11.75
C CYS A 272 11.09 -3.33 13.04
N PHE A 273 10.99 -2.45 14.03
CA PHE A 273 11.58 -2.64 15.36
C PHE A 273 11.08 -3.92 16.02
N ASN A 274 9.75 -4.13 16.05
CA ASN A 274 9.17 -5.33 16.66
C ASN A 274 9.59 -6.61 15.91
N ILE A 275 9.67 -6.59 14.58
CA ILE A 275 10.18 -7.72 13.77
C ILE A 275 11.63 -8.03 14.17
N MET A 276 12.49 -7.02 14.25
CA MET A 276 13.90 -7.21 14.62
C MET A 276 14.05 -7.70 16.06
N SER A 277 13.30 -7.12 17.00
CA SER A 277 13.31 -7.53 18.40
C SER A 277 12.84 -8.98 18.57
N ALA A 278 11.82 -9.41 17.84
CA ALA A 278 11.38 -10.80 17.84
C ALA A 278 12.44 -11.75 17.25
N LEU A 279 13.11 -11.37 16.17
CA LEU A 279 14.17 -12.19 15.56
C LEU A 279 15.38 -12.34 16.50
N HIS A 280 15.83 -11.26 17.14
CA HIS A 280 17.01 -11.28 18.02
C HIS A 280 16.78 -11.99 19.37
N ARG A 281 15.54 -12.29 19.74
CA ARG A 281 15.19 -13.04 20.96
C ARG A 281 15.05 -14.55 20.73
N LEU A 282 15.18 -15.02 19.48
CA LEU A 282 15.22 -16.45 19.14
C LEU A 282 16.53 -17.10 19.58
#